data_AF-A0A9W6TD92-F1
#
_entry.id   AF-A0A9W6TD92-F1
#
_cell.length_a   1.000
_cell.length_b   1.000
_cell.length_c   1.000
_cell.angle_alpha   90.00
_cell.angle_beta   90.00
_cell.angle_gamma   90.00
#
_symmetry.space_group_name_H-M   'P 1'
#
loop_
_entity.id
_entity.type
_entity.pdbx_description
1 polymer ?
#
loop_
_entity_poly.entity_id
_entity_poly.type
_entity_poly.pdbx_seq_one_letter_code
_entity_poly.pdbx_strand_id
1 'polypeptide(L)'
;MPFLAFGPLLGAVRSGSMIPFTEDADIGYVGEMITPDALRLALQRKGYHMFIWRVCVAPTNPLAGHLYDPNLPITRNFAVPYVDLYKMEQTDNGDWNLEGLEGSNGSSILPGSKVQPFSQVMINGMKFDTVKDPRFFLQNYVLNFLMREAYGDDYMIPKPRSPQLSSDVN
;
A
#
# COMPACT_ATOMS: atom_id res chain seq x y z
N MET A 1 -7.59 -3.23 11.96
CA MET A 1 -6.56 -4.26 11.66
C MET A 1 -5.90 -3.91 10.33
N PRO A 2 -4.56 -3.75 10.27
CA PRO A 2 -3.84 -3.47 9.03
C PRO A 2 -3.58 -4.73 8.21
N PHE A 3 -3.55 -4.62 6.89
CA PHE A 3 -3.29 -5.74 5.98
C PHE A 3 -2.63 -5.25 4.67
N LEU A 4 -1.88 -6.12 3.99
CA LEU A 4 -1.27 -5.76 2.70
C LEU A 4 -2.31 -5.63 1.61
N ALA A 5 -2.27 -4.52 0.88
CA ALA A 5 -3.09 -4.24 -0.29
C ALA A 5 -2.20 -4.03 -1.54
N PHE A 6 -2.85 -3.94 -2.71
CA PHE A 6 -2.29 -3.47 -3.98
C PHE A 6 -0.83 -3.90 -4.28
N GLY A 7 0.12 -2.97 -4.37
CA GLY A 7 1.50 -3.23 -4.79
C GLY A 7 2.27 -4.20 -3.89
N PRO A 8 2.35 -3.95 -2.56
CA PRO A 8 2.95 -4.89 -1.62
C PRO A 8 2.32 -6.28 -1.65
N LEU A 9 0.99 -6.36 -1.79
CA LEU A 9 0.31 -7.65 -1.89
C LEU A 9 0.70 -8.40 -3.16
N LEU A 10 0.79 -7.71 -4.31
CA LEU A 10 1.29 -8.31 -5.54
C LEU A 10 2.72 -8.85 -5.36
N GLY A 11 3.61 -8.07 -4.76
CA GLY A 11 4.97 -8.48 -4.45
C GLY A 11 5.02 -9.74 -3.57
N ALA A 12 4.20 -9.77 -2.51
CA ALA A 12 4.07 -10.92 -1.63
C ALA A 12 3.59 -12.17 -2.36
N VAL A 13 2.54 -12.04 -3.19
CA VAL A 13 1.93 -13.17 -3.92
C VAL A 13 2.83 -13.69 -5.03
N ARG A 14 3.57 -12.81 -5.72
CA ARG A 14 4.40 -13.22 -6.88
C ARG A 14 5.80 -13.69 -6.48
N SER A 15 6.48 -12.99 -5.58
CA SER A 15 7.90 -13.20 -5.31
C SER A 15 8.25 -13.27 -3.82
N GLY A 16 7.26 -13.13 -2.93
CA GLY A 16 7.52 -13.07 -1.49
C GLY A 16 8.40 -11.89 -1.10
N SER A 17 8.36 -10.79 -1.85
CA SER A 17 9.21 -9.61 -1.67
C SER A 17 8.46 -8.33 -2.04
N MET A 18 9.00 -7.16 -1.68
CA MET A 18 8.54 -5.92 -2.29
C MET A 18 8.82 -5.93 -3.80
N ILE A 19 7.98 -5.22 -4.57
CA ILE A 19 8.23 -4.95 -5.98
C ILE A 19 9.42 -3.98 -6.07
N PRO A 20 10.49 -4.31 -6.82
CA PRO A 20 11.61 -3.39 -6.99
C PRO A 20 11.16 -2.07 -7.63
N PHE A 21 11.80 -0.96 -7.22
CA PHE A 21 11.59 0.39 -7.76
C PHE A 21 10.20 0.99 -7.53
N THR A 22 9.37 0.39 -6.67
CA THR A 22 8.18 1.06 -6.14
C THR A 22 8.61 2.10 -5.11
N GLU A 23 8.05 3.29 -5.19
CA GLU A 23 8.31 4.38 -4.25
C GLU A 23 7.46 4.27 -2.98
N ASP A 24 6.46 3.40 -2.99
CA ASP A 24 5.43 3.32 -1.97
C ASP A 24 5.06 1.92 -1.51
N ALA A 25 4.26 1.88 -0.45
CA ALA A 25 3.62 0.67 0.03
C ALA A 25 2.17 0.95 0.44
N ASP A 26 1.26 0.08 0.03
CA ASP A 26 -0.16 0.17 0.32
C ASP A 26 -0.57 -0.72 1.48
N ILE A 27 -1.24 -0.14 2.47
CA ILE A 27 -1.80 -0.86 3.62
C ILE A 27 -3.29 -0.58 3.71
N GLY A 28 -4.10 -1.63 3.61
CA GLY A 28 -5.50 -1.56 3.95
C GLY A 28 -5.70 -1.63 5.47
N TYR A 29 -6.74 -0.99 6.00
CA TYR A 29 -7.10 -1.12 7.41
C TYR A 29 -8.61 -1.26 7.62
N VAL A 30 -9.00 -2.17 8.51
CA VAL A 30 -10.39 -2.33 8.96
C VAL A 30 -10.62 -1.53 10.24
N GLY A 31 -11.71 -0.76 10.26
CA GLY A 31 -12.20 0.00 11.41
C GLY A 31 -11.92 1.51 11.31
N GLU A 32 -12.23 2.24 12.38
CA GLU A 32 -11.95 3.67 12.46
C GLU A 32 -10.57 3.94 13.06
N MET A 33 -9.88 4.95 12.54
CA MET A 33 -8.75 5.55 13.24
C MET A 33 -9.31 6.39 14.38
N ILE A 34 -9.30 5.83 15.59
CA ILE A 34 -9.92 6.45 16.77
C ILE A 34 -9.19 7.74 17.20
N THR A 35 -7.92 7.94 16.79
CA THR A 35 -7.12 9.13 17.13
C THR A 35 -6.14 9.54 16.02
N PRO A 36 -6.62 10.05 14.87
CA PRO A 36 -5.75 10.43 13.75
C PRO A 36 -4.72 11.50 14.14
N ASP A 37 -5.09 12.45 15.01
CA ASP A 37 -4.17 13.49 15.48
C ASP A 37 -3.07 12.94 16.40
N ALA A 38 -3.41 12.01 17.29
CA ALA A 38 -2.41 11.38 18.16
C ALA A 38 -1.45 10.51 17.34
N LEU A 39 -1.97 9.78 16.34
CA LEU A 39 -1.15 9.01 15.40
C LEU A 39 -0.23 9.93 14.59
N ARG A 40 -0.77 11.02 14.03
CA ARG A 40 0.02 12.01 13.29
C ARG A 40 1.14 12.60 14.15
N LEU A 41 0.84 13.01 15.38
CA LEU A 41 1.85 13.53 16.31
C LEU A 41 2.92 12.49 16.66
N ALA A 42 2.52 11.23 16.89
CA ALA A 42 3.44 10.14 17.18
C ALA A 42 4.37 9.83 15.98
N LEU A 43 3.83 9.85 14.76
CA LEU A 43 4.58 9.69 13.51
C LEU A 43 5.55 10.86 13.30
N GLN A 44 5.10 12.10 13.48
CA GLN A 44 5.93 13.30 13.35
C GLN A 44 7.10 13.30 14.33
N ARG A 45 6.87 12.92 15.59
CA ARG A 45 7.95 12.77 16.60
C ARG A 45 9.00 11.73 16.23
N LYS A 46 8.65 10.79 15.34
CA LYS A 46 9.55 9.76 14.79
C LYS A 46 10.12 10.16 13.42
N GLY A 47 9.87 11.38 12.94
CA GLY A 47 10.32 11.88 11.64
C GLY A 47 9.44 11.49 10.45
N TYR A 48 8.28 10.86 10.69
CA TYR A 48 7.34 10.49 9.64
C TYR A 48 6.27 11.58 9.46
N HIS A 49 5.92 11.88 8.22
CA HIS A 49 4.90 12.90 7.92
C HIS A 49 3.64 12.23 7.43
N MET A 50 2.52 12.42 8.14
CA MET A 50 1.20 11.97 7.70
C MET A 50 0.44 13.12 7.03
N PHE A 51 0.05 12.96 5.76
CA PHE A 51 -0.76 13.91 4.99
C PHE A 51 -1.67 13.12 4.05
N ILE A 52 -2.97 13.46 3.97
CA ILE A 52 -3.98 12.81 3.11
C ILE A 52 -3.72 11.28 2.99
N TRP A 53 -3.96 10.53 4.08
CA TRP A 53 -3.76 9.08 4.20
C TRP A 53 -2.40 8.50 3.77
N ARG A 54 -1.40 9.35 3.51
CA ARG A 54 -0.03 8.99 3.13
C ARG A 54 0.94 9.28 4.26
N VAL A 55 1.91 8.39 4.49
CA VAL A 55 3.00 8.55 5.46
C VAL A 55 4.35 8.57 4.76
N CYS A 56 4.98 9.74 4.63
CA CYS A 56 6.34 9.83 4.08
C CYS A 56 7.40 9.36 5.08
N VAL A 57 8.34 8.56 4.57
CA VAL A 57 9.46 7.95 5.28
C VAL A 57 10.68 8.88 5.12
N ALA A 58 10.88 9.77 6.09
CA ALA A 58 12.14 10.53 6.23
C ALA A 58 13.17 9.98 7.27
N PRO A 59 13.06 8.76 7.85
CA PRO A 59 13.73 8.39 9.10
C PRO A 59 15.20 8.00 8.95
N THR A 60 15.81 8.01 7.76
CA THR A 60 17.23 7.65 7.66
C THR A 60 18.16 8.74 8.21
N ASN A 61 17.63 9.91 8.59
CA ASN A 61 18.41 10.97 9.21
C ASN A 61 18.00 11.21 10.69
N PRO A 62 18.88 10.96 11.68
CA PRO A 62 18.66 11.26 13.10
C PRO A 62 18.28 12.72 13.41
N LEU A 63 18.56 13.66 12.50
CA LEU A 63 18.19 15.06 12.62
C LEU A 63 16.73 15.35 12.22
N ALA A 64 16.01 14.42 11.56
CA ALA A 64 14.66 14.66 11.07
C ALA A 64 13.70 15.12 12.20
N GLY A 65 13.71 14.46 13.36
CA GLY A 65 12.87 14.86 14.50
C GLY A 65 13.20 16.23 15.11
N HIS A 66 14.35 16.82 14.77
CA HIS A 66 14.79 18.14 15.23
C HIS A 66 14.70 19.22 14.14
N LEU A 67 14.69 18.84 12.86
CA LEU A 67 14.70 19.74 11.71
C LEU A 67 13.32 19.98 11.10
N TYR A 68 12.38 19.06 11.29
CA TYR A 68 11.02 19.22 10.78
C TYR A 68 10.14 19.95 11.80
N ASP A 69 9.74 21.17 11.45
CA ASP A 69 8.66 21.88 12.13
C ASP A 69 7.31 21.29 11.68
N PRO A 70 6.54 20.65 12.58
CA PRO A 70 5.27 20.00 12.23
C PRO A 70 4.18 20.98 11.74
N ASN A 71 4.43 22.29 11.82
CA ASN A 71 3.51 23.35 11.40
C ASN A 71 3.84 23.93 10.01
N LEU A 72 4.95 23.55 9.38
CA LEU A 72 5.29 24.03 8.03
C LEU A 72 4.46 23.31 6.96
N PRO A 73 4.02 24.02 5.89
CA PRO A 73 3.31 23.41 4.78
C PRO A 73 4.24 22.50 3.96
N ILE A 74 3.70 21.35 3.56
CA ILE A 74 4.44 20.32 2.83
C ILE A 74 4.70 20.75 1.39
N THR A 75 5.90 20.51 0.89
CA THR A 75 6.27 20.71 -0.52
C THR A 75 5.57 19.67 -1.40
N ARG A 76 4.88 20.11 -2.47
CA ARG A 76 4.03 19.25 -3.32
C ARG A 76 4.77 18.27 -4.24
N ASN A 77 6.10 18.32 -4.29
CA ASN A 77 6.90 17.35 -5.04
C ASN A 77 7.30 16.19 -4.12
N PHE A 78 6.58 15.08 -4.22
CA PHE A 78 6.83 13.87 -3.44
C PHE A 78 7.85 13.00 -4.18
N ALA A 79 9.14 13.17 -3.87
CA ALA A 79 10.23 12.32 -4.37
C ALA A 79 10.79 11.40 -3.26
N VAL A 80 9.98 11.09 -2.25
CA VAL A 80 10.41 10.37 -1.04
C VAL A 80 9.52 9.15 -0.81
N PRO A 81 10.05 8.05 -0.23
CA PRO A 81 9.25 6.87 -0.02
C PRO A 81 8.07 7.11 0.91
N TYR A 82 6.92 6.46 0.66
CA TYR A 82 5.72 6.66 1.46
C TYR A 82 4.87 5.40 1.66
N VAL A 83 3.91 5.46 2.58
CA VAL A 83 2.89 4.42 2.79
C VAL A 83 1.51 5.01 2.62
N ASP A 84 0.68 4.46 1.75
CA ASP A 84 -0.72 4.84 1.58
C ASP A 84 -1.63 3.93 2.43
N LEU A 85 -2.61 4.54 3.10
CA LEU A 85 -3.58 3.87 3.97
C LEU A 85 -4.96 3.87 3.33
N TYR A 86 -5.56 2.69 3.18
CA TYR A 86 -6.87 2.52 2.55
C TYR A 86 -7.89 1.99 3.54
N LYS A 87 -8.96 2.74 3.80
CA LYS A 87 -10.02 2.27 4.70
C LYS A 87 -10.79 1.12 4.07
N MET A 88 -11.05 0.08 4.85
CA MET A 88 -11.91 -1.03 4.48
C MET A 88 -13.08 -1.17 5.47
N GLU A 89 -14.30 -1.22 4.95
CA GLU A 89 -15.54 -1.26 5.73
C GLU A 89 -16.43 -2.40 5.25
N GLN A 90 -17.11 -3.05 6.20
CA GLN A 90 -18.11 -4.05 5.88
C GLN A 90 -19.45 -3.36 5.59
N THR A 91 -20.12 -3.77 4.52
CA THR A 91 -21.46 -3.34 4.17
C THR A 91 -22.52 -4.19 4.88
N ASP A 92 -23.77 -3.71 4.91
CA ASP A 92 -24.87 -4.38 5.64
C ASP A 92 -25.16 -5.81 5.17
N ASN A 93 -24.85 -6.13 3.91
CA ASN A 93 -25.01 -7.46 3.32
C ASN A 93 -23.83 -8.40 3.59
N GLY A 94 -22.82 -7.96 4.37
CA GLY A 94 -21.64 -8.74 4.73
C GLY A 94 -20.48 -8.69 3.73
N ASP A 95 -20.65 -7.98 2.62
CA ASP A 95 -19.58 -7.65 1.67
C ASP A 95 -18.73 -6.49 2.17
N TRP A 96 -17.72 -6.08 1.41
CA TRP A 96 -16.74 -5.11 1.86
C TRP A 96 -16.44 -4.05 0.83
N ASN A 97 -16.35 -2.79 1.26
CA ASN A 97 -15.87 -1.67 0.47
C ASN A 97 -14.42 -1.37 0.87
N LEU A 98 -13.53 -1.26 -0.10
CA LEU A 98 -12.15 -0.81 0.10
C LEU A 98 -11.95 0.51 -0.64
N GLU A 99 -11.46 1.53 0.06
CA GLU A 99 -11.10 2.81 -0.53
C GLU A 99 -10.11 2.65 -1.69
N GLY A 100 -10.33 3.38 -2.77
CA GLY A 100 -9.49 3.32 -3.98
C GLY A 100 -9.69 2.07 -4.85
N LEU A 101 -10.50 1.10 -4.42
CA LEU A 101 -10.87 -0.03 -5.27
C LEU A 101 -12.08 0.35 -6.13
N GLU A 102 -11.91 0.49 -7.43
CA GLU A 102 -13.03 0.63 -8.37
C GLU A 102 -13.26 -0.68 -9.11
N GLY A 103 -14.51 -1.13 -9.23
CA GLY A 103 -14.84 -2.30 -10.05
C GLY A 103 -14.97 -1.97 -11.52
N SER A 104 -14.81 -2.98 -12.38
CA SER A 104 -15.04 -2.85 -13.83
C SER A 104 -16.48 -2.48 -14.21
N ASN A 105 -17.42 -2.62 -13.27
CA ASN A 105 -18.82 -2.19 -13.39
C ASN A 105 -19.14 -0.94 -12.52
N GLY A 106 -18.12 -0.25 -12.00
CA GLY A 106 -18.25 0.87 -11.07
C GLY A 106 -18.51 0.45 -9.60
N SER A 107 -18.61 -0.84 -9.29
CA SER A 107 -18.81 -1.32 -7.91
C SER A 107 -17.48 -1.60 -7.22
N SER A 108 -17.20 -0.89 -6.13
CA SER A 108 -16.03 -1.07 -5.26
C SER A 108 -16.16 -2.24 -4.26
N ILE A 109 -17.15 -3.12 -4.45
CA ILE A 109 -17.57 -4.10 -3.44
C ILE A 109 -16.90 -5.46 -3.64
N LEU A 110 -16.18 -5.91 -2.61
CA LEU A 110 -15.56 -7.22 -2.48
C LEU A 110 -16.51 -8.21 -1.79
N PRO A 111 -16.72 -9.41 -2.35
CA PRO A 111 -17.52 -10.43 -1.69
C PRO A 111 -16.94 -10.81 -0.32
N GLY A 112 -17.78 -10.87 0.71
CA GLY A 112 -17.35 -11.24 2.07
C GLY A 112 -16.59 -12.57 2.13
N SER A 113 -16.96 -13.54 1.27
CA SER A 113 -16.32 -14.85 1.16
C SER A 113 -14.89 -14.83 0.60
N LYS A 114 -14.48 -13.71 -0.03
CA LYS A 114 -13.13 -13.44 -0.56
C LYS A 114 -12.28 -12.59 0.37
N VAL A 115 -12.90 -11.94 1.36
CA VAL A 115 -12.24 -11.15 2.39
C VAL A 115 -11.99 -11.98 3.64
N GLN A 116 -13.01 -12.70 4.12
CA GLN A 116 -12.99 -13.38 5.41
C GLN A 116 -13.04 -14.92 5.32
N PRO A 117 -12.41 -15.64 6.28
CA PRO A 117 -11.47 -15.10 7.27
C PRO A 117 -10.21 -14.54 6.60
N PHE A 118 -9.62 -13.51 7.19
CA PHE A 118 -8.34 -12.96 6.72
C PHE A 118 -7.27 -14.06 6.70
N SER A 119 -6.32 -13.92 5.78
CA SER A 119 -5.22 -14.85 5.57
C SER A 119 -3.88 -14.15 5.79
N GLN A 120 -2.77 -14.87 5.59
CA GLN A 120 -1.43 -14.32 5.72
C GLN A 120 -0.59 -14.59 4.48
N VAL A 121 0.24 -13.63 4.13
CA VAL A 121 1.28 -13.73 3.09
C VAL A 121 2.64 -13.37 3.68
N MET A 122 3.71 -13.66 2.95
CA MET A 122 5.07 -13.34 3.37
C MET A 122 5.73 -12.32 2.45
N ILE A 123 6.44 -11.36 3.05
CA ILE A 123 7.45 -10.54 2.38
C ILE A 123 8.76 -10.70 3.15
N ASN A 124 9.81 -11.16 2.46
CA ASN A 124 11.17 -11.34 3.01
C ASN A 124 11.18 -12.15 4.32
N GLY A 125 10.35 -13.20 4.40
CA GLY A 125 10.24 -14.08 5.58
C GLY A 125 9.39 -13.52 6.73
N MET A 126 8.89 -12.28 6.64
CA MET A 126 7.96 -11.70 7.61
C MET A 126 6.51 -11.94 7.17
N LYS A 127 5.65 -12.32 8.12
CA LYS A 127 4.22 -12.55 7.88
C LYS A 127 3.43 -11.25 7.99
N PHE A 128 2.49 -11.06 7.07
CA PHE A 128 1.54 -9.96 7.08
C PHE A 128 0.14 -10.49 6.81
N ASP A 129 -0.86 -9.86 7.42
CA ASP A 129 -2.25 -10.17 7.16
C ASP A 129 -2.68 -9.64 5.77
N THR A 130 -3.64 -10.31 5.14
CA THR A 130 -4.29 -9.91 3.89
C THR A 130 -5.67 -10.54 3.78
N VAL A 131 -6.42 -10.20 2.74
CA VAL A 131 -7.74 -10.80 2.45
C VAL A 131 -7.61 -12.32 2.25
N LYS A 132 -8.71 -13.05 2.41
CA LYS A 132 -8.72 -14.51 2.25
C LYS A 132 -8.18 -14.99 0.90
N ASP A 133 -8.58 -14.32 -0.17
CA ASP A 133 -8.22 -14.68 -1.54
C ASP A 133 -7.45 -13.53 -2.21
N PRO A 134 -6.14 -13.42 -1.96
CA PRO A 134 -5.34 -12.32 -2.46
C PRO A 134 -5.17 -12.34 -3.97
N ARG A 135 -5.26 -13.52 -4.60
CA ARG A 135 -5.22 -13.63 -6.07
C ARG A 135 -6.50 -13.10 -6.70
N PHE A 136 -7.67 -13.46 -6.15
CA PHE A 136 -8.93 -12.86 -6.59
C PHE A 136 -8.89 -11.34 -6.50
N PHE A 137 -8.39 -10.81 -5.38
CA PHE A 137 -8.25 -9.36 -5.19
C PHE A 137 -7.36 -8.71 -6.26
N LEU A 138 -6.19 -9.28 -6.55
CA LEU A 138 -5.24 -8.75 -7.55
C LEU A 138 -5.70 -8.88 -9.01
N GLN A 139 -6.55 -9.86 -9.31
CA GLN A 139 -6.92 -10.24 -10.69
C GLN A 139 -8.33 -9.81 -11.09
N ASN A 140 -9.06 -9.16 -10.20
CA ASN A 140 -10.38 -8.61 -10.48
C ASN A 140 -10.36 -7.10 -10.27
N TYR A 141 -11.48 -6.43 -10.60
CA TYR A 141 -11.64 -4.98 -10.45
C TYR A 141 -10.68 -4.19 -11.35
N VAL A 142 -10.72 -2.86 -11.25
CA VAL A 142 -9.80 -1.94 -11.96
C VAL A 142 -8.35 -2.25 -11.61
N LEU A 143 -8.10 -2.90 -10.47
CA LEU A 143 -6.77 -3.32 -10.09
C LEU A 143 -6.09 -4.22 -11.13
N ASN A 144 -6.81 -5.16 -11.75
CA ASN A 144 -6.22 -5.99 -12.83
C ASN A 144 -5.74 -5.11 -14.00
N PHE A 145 -6.56 -4.13 -14.41
CA PHE A 145 -6.19 -3.19 -15.46
C PHE A 145 -4.96 -2.37 -15.07
N LEU A 146 -4.95 -1.77 -13.88
CA LEU A 146 -3.82 -0.97 -13.39
C LEU A 146 -2.52 -1.79 -13.28
N MET A 147 -2.62 -3.05 -12.84
CA MET A 147 -1.46 -3.94 -12.73
C MET A 147 -0.92 -4.35 -14.11
N ARG A 148 -1.78 -4.52 -15.11
CA ARG A 148 -1.36 -4.76 -16.50
C ARG A 148 -0.70 -3.53 -17.11
N GLU A 149 -1.26 -2.34 -16.91
CA GLU A 149 -0.65 -1.09 -17.38
C GLU A 149 0.72 -0.87 -16.74
N ALA A 150 0.85 -1.11 -15.43
CA ALA A 150 2.10 -0.89 -14.70
C ALA A 150 3.18 -1.95 -14.96
N TYR A 151 2.80 -3.23 -15.11
CA TYR A 151 3.77 -4.35 -15.08
C TYR A 151 3.67 -5.31 -16.27
N GLY A 152 2.67 -5.17 -17.14
CA GLY A 152 2.38 -6.03 -18.28
C GLY A 152 1.36 -7.14 -17.99
N ASP A 153 0.89 -7.83 -19.04
CA ASP A 153 -0.10 -8.91 -18.95
C ASP A 153 0.32 -10.08 -18.05
N ASP A 154 1.62 -10.25 -17.86
CA ASP A 154 2.26 -11.25 -17.03
C ASP A 154 2.66 -10.72 -15.64
N TYR A 155 2.02 -9.66 -15.13
CA TYR A 155 2.37 -9.00 -13.85
C TYR A 155 2.44 -9.94 -12.62
N MET A 156 1.73 -11.07 -12.68
CA MET A 156 1.73 -12.12 -11.66
C MET A 156 2.97 -13.02 -11.70
N ILE A 157 3.77 -12.94 -12.76
CA ILE A 157 5.01 -13.70 -12.96
C ILE A 157 6.18 -12.79 -12.59
N PRO A 158 7.05 -13.19 -11.64
CA PRO A 158 8.25 -12.43 -11.33
C PRO A 158 9.16 -12.32 -12.56
N LYS A 159 9.41 -11.09 -13.01
CA LYS A 159 10.41 -10.83 -14.04
C LYS A 159 11.81 -10.80 -13.40
N PRO A 160 12.82 -11.45 -14.01
CA PRO A 160 14.20 -11.34 -13.55
C PRO A 160 14.65 -9.88 -13.54
N ARG A 161 15.55 -9.52 -12.62
CA ARG A 161 16.18 -8.20 -12.65
C ARG A 161 16.99 -8.09 -13.94
N SER A 162 16.56 -7.25 -14.88
CA SER A 162 17.47 -6.74 -15.88
C SER A 162 18.40 -5.75 -15.17
N PRO A 163 19.73 -5.92 -15.19
CA PRO A 163 20.63 -4.86 -14.77
C PRO A 163 20.48 -3.72 -15.78
N GLN A 164 19.59 -2.78 -15.52
CA GLN A 164 19.63 -1.49 -16.22
C GLN A 164 20.91 -0.81 -15.76
N LEU A 165 21.91 -0.82 -16.66
CA LEU A 165 23.00 0.14 -16.64
C LEU A 165 22.38 1.53 -16.52
N SER A 166 22.74 2.25 -15.47
CA SER A 166 22.54 3.68 -15.37
C SER A 166 23.37 4.38 -16.45
N SER A 167 22.87 4.41 -17.68
CA SER A 167 23.39 5.32 -18.70
C SER A 167 22.60 6.62 -18.59
N ASP A 168 22.88 7.39 -17.54
CA ASP A 168 22.56 8.82 -17.46
C ASP A 168 23.40 9.45 -16.33
N VAL A 169 24.71 9.49 -16.56
CA VAL A 169 25.60 10.53 -16.03
C VAL A 169 26.51 10.93 -17.18
N ASN A 170 26.15 12.02 -17.86
CA ASN A 170 27.05 12.93 -18.56
C ASN A 170 26.51 14.34 -18.37
#